data_AF-A0A0J7XUA0-F1
#
_entry.id   AF-A0A0J7XUA0-F1
#
_cell.length_a   1.000
_cell.length_b   1.000
_cell.length_c   1.000
_cell.angle_alpha   90.00
_cell.angle_beta   90.00
_cell.angle_gamma   90.00
#
_symmetry.space_group_name_H-M   'P 1'
#
loop_
_entity.id
_entity.type
_entity.pdbx_description
1 polymer ?
#
loop_
_entity_poly.entity_id
_entity_poly.type
_entity_poly.pdbx_seq_one_letter_code
_entity_poly.pdbx_strand_id
1 'polypeptide(L)' 'MAEQRFERHKQAWTQDEIQKLHMLAKKGMGLKAIAKALTRTEESVKARAKEDSVNIAKLR' A
#
# COMPACT_ATOMS: atom_id res chain seq x y z
N MET A 1 -25.56 -20.40 3.63
CA MET A 1 -24.43 -20.19 2.70
C MET A 1 -23.88 -18.80 2.93
N ALA A 2 -22.90 -18.67 3.83
CA ALA A 2 -22.37 -17.38 4.24
C ALA A 2 -20.90 -17.26 3.83
N GLU A 3 -20.62 -16.17 3.13
CA GLU A 3 -19.32 -15.51 3.03
C GLU A 3 -18.30 -16.20 2.11
N GLN A 4 -18.42 -15.83 0.84
CA GLN A 4 -17.34 -15.82 -0.14
C GLN A 4 -16.10 -15.20 0.51
N ARG A 5 -15.22 -16.07 1.03
CA ARG A 5 -13.89 -15.70 1.47
C ARG A 5 -13.17 -15.20 0.23
N PHE A 6 -13.16 -13.88 0.04
CA PHE A 6 -12.32 -13.25 -0.95
C PHE A 6 -10.88 -13.62 -0.60
N GLU A 7 -10.38 -14.67 -1.24
CA GLU A 7 -8.97 -15.05 -1.26
C GLU A 7 -8.18 -14.00 -2.05
N ARG A 8 -8.25 -12.74 -1.62
CA ARG A 8 -7.28 -11.69 -1.95
C ARG A 8 -6.01 -11.94 -1.12
N HIS A 9 -5.57 -13.19 -1.05
CA HIS A 9 -4.35 -13.58 -0.37
C HIS A 9 -3.24 -13.73 -1.41
N LYS A 10 -2.25 -12.83 -1.28
CA LYS A 10 -0.92 -12.90 -1.91
C LYS A 10 -0.86 -12.52 -3.39
N GLN A 11 -1.33 -11.32 -3.71
CA GLN A 11 -0.56 -10.57 -4.72
C GLN A 11 0.77 -10.19 -4.05
N ALA A 12 1.84 -10.87 -4.45
CA ALA A 12 3.19 -10.55 -3.98
C ALA A 12 3.50 -9.11 -4.38
N TRP A 13 4.03 -8.33 -3.44
CA TRP A 13 4.51 -6.98 -3.77
C TRP A 13 5.70 -7.12 -4.69
N THR A 14 5.58 -6.59 -5.89
CA THR A 14 6.71 -6.52 -6.80
C THR A 14 7.69 -5.45 -6.33
N GLN A 15 8.97 -5.61 -6.64
CA GLN A 15 9.98 -4.59 -6.30
C GLN A 15 9.64 -3.24 -6.93
N ASP A 16 9.00 -3.21 -8.11
CA ASP A 16 8.52 -1.99 -8.75
C ASP A 16 7.44 -1.27 -7.93
N GLU A 17 6.47 -2.01 -7.36
CA GLU A 17 5.46 -1.45 -6.46
C GLU A 17 6.07 -0.89 -5.17
N ILE A 18 7.08 -1.57 -4.61
CA ILE A 18 7.79 -1.11 -3.41
C ILE A 18 8.58 0.17 -3.71
N GLN A 19 9.32 0.20 -4.83
CA GLN A 19 10.04 1.38 -5.28
C GLN A 19 9.09 2.55 -5.54
N LYS A 20 7.94 2.32 -6.19
CA LYS A 20 6.89 3.33 -6.35
C LYS A 20 6.35 3.82 -5.01
N LEU A 21 6.08 2.92 -4.06
CA LEU A 21 5.65 3.31 -2.71
C LEU A 21 6.66 4.23 -2.05
N HIS A 22 7.96 3.91 -2.11
CA HIS A 22 9.04 4.74 -1.55
C HIS A 22 9.13 6.10 -2.22
N MET A 23 9.06 6.11 -3.55
CA MET A 23 9.17 7.32 -4.35
C MET A 23 8.00 8.27 -4.07
N LEU A 24 6.77 7.74 -3.97
CA LEU A 24 5.57 8.51 -3.65
C LEU A 24 5.58 8.97 -2.20
N ALA A 25 6.03 8.14 -1.26
CA ALA A 25 6.18 8.51 0.15
C ALA A 25 7.25 9.61 0.34
N LYS A 26 8.39 9.51 -0.35
CA LYS A 26 9.45 10.53 -0.36
C LYS A 26 8.97 11.85 -0.94
N LYS A 27 8.03 11.81 -1.90
CA LYS A 27 7.35 12.98 -2.45
C LYS A 27 6.34 13.61 -1.45
N GLY A 28 6.09 12.98 -0.32
CA GLY A 28 5.12 13.44 0.68
C GLY A 28 3.67 13.14 0.30
N MET A 29 3.42 12.18 -0.59
CA MET A 29 2.04 11.77 -0.90
C MET A 29 1.41 11.06 0.29
N GLY A 30 0.12 11.34 0.50
CA GLY A 30 -0.64 10.70 1.55
C GLY A 30 -1.01 9.25 1.24
N LEU A 31 -1.26 8.48 2.29
CA LEU A 31 -1.59 7.06 2.22
C LEU A 31 -2.73 6.73 1.24
N LYS A 32 -3.79 7.55 1.21
CA LYS A 32 -4.90 7.43 0.26
C LYS A 32 -4.48 7.61 -1.20
N ALA A 33 -3.59 8.56 -1.47
CA ALA A 33 -3.10 8.82 -2.82
C ALA A 33 -2.21 7.67 -3.31
N ILE A 34 -1.33 7.14 -2.45
CA ILE A 34 -0.47 6.00 -2.75
C ILE A 34 -1.31 4.74 -2.98
N ALA A 35 -2.32 4.48 -2.15
CA ALA A 35 -3.25 3.38 -2.32
C ALA A 35 -3.97 3.45 -3.68
N LYS A 36 -4.49 4.63 -4.04
CA LYS A 36 -5.14 4.85 -5.34
C LYS A 36 -4.16 4.70 -6.52
N ALA A 37 -2.93 5.18 -6.39
CA ALA A 37 -1.91 5.07 -7.43
C ALA A 37 -1.43 3.64 -7.66
N LEU A 38 -1.32 2.84 -6.59
CA LEU A 38 -0.91 1.43 -6.65
C LEU A 38 -2.10 0.49 -6.90
N THR A 39 -3.34 1.00 -7.01
CA THR A 39 -4.57 0.19 -7.09
C THR A 39 -4.69 -0.84 -5.95
N ARG A 40 -4.08 -0.53 -4.80
CA ARG A 40 -4.07 -1.36 -3.59
C ARG A 40 -4.96 -0.75 -2.52
N THR A 41 -5.37 -1.56 -1.56
CA THR A 41 -6.11 -1.06 -0.40
C THR A 41 -5.18 -0.27 0.53
N GLU A 42 -5.75 0.70 1.23
CA GLU A 42 -5.06 1.49 2.25
C GLU A 42 -4.39 0.59 3.31
N GLU A 43 -5.06 -0.51 3.69
CA GLU A 43 -4.53 -1.49 4.62
C GLU A 43 -3.28 -2.22 4.08
N SER A 44 -3.28 -2.61 2.80
CA SER A 44 -2.12 -3.27 2.18
C SER A 44 -0.91 -2.33 2.11
N VAL A 45 -1.14 -1.07 1.72
CA VAL A 45 -0.08 -0.04 1.66
C VAL A 45 0.48 0.23 3.06
N LYS A 46 -0.39 0.31 4.07
CA LYS A 46 0.01 0.51 5.47
C LYS A 46 0.84 -0.66 6.01
N ALA A 47 0.43 -1.89 5.71
CA ALA A 47 1.17 -3.09 6.10
C ALA A 47 2.56 -3.12 5.44
N ARG A 48 2.64 -2.93 4.12
CA ARG A 48 3.94 -2.90 3.41
C ARG A 48 4.82 -1.74 3.88
N ALA A 49 4.27 -0.55 4.06
CA ALA A 49 5.02 0.60 4.57
C ALA A 49 5.58 0.35 5.98
N LYS A 50 4.87 -0.42 6.81
CA LYS A 50 5.38 -0.84 8.13
C LYS A 50 6.49 -1.87 8.00
N GLU A 51 6.35 -2.85 7.10
CA GLU A 51 7.42 -3.84 6.83
C GLU A 51 8.68 -3.18 6.27
N ASP A 52 8.53 -2.18 5.40
CA ASP A 52 9.62 -1.46 4.75
C ASP A 52 10.09 -0.23 5.54
N SER A 53 9.51 0.03 6.71
CA SER A 53 9.81 1.21 7.53
C SER A 53 9.72 2.55 6.77
N VAL A 54 8.77 2.65 5.83
CA VAL A 54 8.53 3.85 5.01
C VAL A 54 7.62 4.80 5.75
N ASN A 55 8.11 6.03 5.95
CA ASN A 55 7.33 7.07 6.59
C ASN A 55 6.38 7.74 5.60
N ILE A 56 5.16 7.21 5.47
CA ILE A 56 4.10 7.82 4.66
C ILE A 56 3.47 8.97 5.43
N ALA A 57 3.48 10.16 4.85
CA ALA A 57 2.77 11.32 5.40
C ALA A 57 1.29 10.97 5.61
N LYS A 58 0.82 10.91 6.87
CA LYS A 58 -0.61 10.90 7.14
C LYS A 58 -1.13 12.30 6.80
N LEU A 59 -1.88 12.41 5.70
CA LEU A 59 -2.75 13.56 5.47
C LEU A 59 -3.65 13.67 6.72
N ARG A 60 -3.38 14.70 7.52
CA ARG A 60 -4.18 15.12 8.68
C ARG A 60 -5.43 15.84 8.20
#